data_AF-A0A2N2S3L0-F1
#
_entry.id   AF-A0A2N2S3L0-F1
#
_cell.length_a   1.000
_cell.length_b   1.000
_cell.length_c   1.000
_cell.angle_alpha   90.00
_cell.angle_beta   90.00
_cell.angle_gamma   90.00
#
_symmetry.space_group_name_H-M   'P 1'
#
loop_
_entity.id
_entity.type
_entity.pdbx_description
1 polymer ?
#
loop_
_entity_poly.entity_id
_entity_poly.type
_entity_poly.pdbx_seq_one_letter_code
_entity_poly.pdbx_strand_id
1 'polypeptide(L)'
;MRKPWLAPILAAFTAIAGVGAAAPAAAETTLKMAYALSASSHYGAGGEAFSKSLEASSKGKFKVQQFANSALGGEREVIEGLQLGTIDAAILSTGATLNFVPQTGVFDIPFLMR
;
A
#
# COMPACT_ATOMS: atom_id res chain seq x y z
N MET A 1 0.12 58.15 34.92
CA MET A 1 -1.11 57.33 34.80
C MET A 1 -1.13 56.70 33.41
N ARG A 2 -0.64 55.47 33.25
CA ARG A 2 -0.52 54.77 31.95
C ARG A 2 -1.73 53.84 31.80
N LYS A 3 -2.62 54.14 30.85
CA LYS A 3 -3.88 53.42 30.60
C LYS A 3 -3.58 52.06 29.95
N PRO A 4 -3.89 50.90 30.58
CA PRO A 4 -3.52 49.57 30.06
C PRO A 4 -4.54 48.97 29.06
N TRP A 5 -5.50 49.77 28.58
CA TRP A 5 -6.67 49.24 27.87
C TRP A 5 -6.46 48.93 26.38
N LEU A 6 -5.27 49.19 25.82
CA LEU A 6 -4.92 48.83 24.44
C LEU A 6 -4.21 47.47 24.32
N ALA A 7 -3.78 46.87 25.43
CA ALA A 7 -3.13 45.56 25.46
C ALA A 7 -4.00 44.38 24.95
N PRO A 8 -5.33 44.30 25.19
CA PRO A 8 -6.10 43.13 24.77
C PRO A 8 -6.39 43.10 23.27
N ILE A 9 -6.35 44.24 22.58
CA ILE A 9 -6.64 44.33 21.13
C ILE A 9 -5.43 43.87 20.31
N LEU A 10 -4.20 44.11 20.79
CA LEU A 10 -2.98 43.67 20.11
C LEU A 10 -2.75 42.15 20.25
N ALA A 11 -3.14 41.57 21.39
CA ALA A 11 -3.05 40.13 21.64
C ALA A 11 -4.04 39.30 20.78
N ALA A 12 -5.22 39.87 20.48
CA ALA A 12 -6.23 39.23 19.64
C ALA A 12 -5.83 39.17 18.15
N PHE A 13 -5.02 40.13 17.67
CA PHE A 13 -4.56 40.15 16.28
C PHE A 13 -3.44 39.12 16.00
N THR A 14 -2.59 38.83 17.00
CA THR A 14 -1.54 37.80 16.90
C THR A 14 -2.08 36.36 16.90
N ALA A 15 -3.29 36.13 17.39
CA ALA A 15 -3.90 34.79 17.43
C ALA A 15 -4.46 34.33 16.07
N ILE A 16 -4.77 35.27 15.17
CA ILE A 16 -5.37 34.96 13.85
C ILE A 16 -4.28 34.67 12.79
N ALA A 17 -3.05 35.15 12.98
CA ALA A 17 -1.94 34.93 12.06
C ALA A 17 -1.32 33.52 12.12
N GLY A 18 -1.66 32.71 13.14
CA GLY A 18 -1.08 31.38 13.35
C GLY A 18 -1.78 30.21 12.64
N VAL A 19 -2.93 30.45 12.00
CA VAL A 19 -3.79 29.37 11.45
C VAL A 19 -3.52 29.09 9.96
N GLY A 20 -2.39 29.55 9.43
CA GLY A 20 -2.12 29.60 7.99
C GLY A 20 -0.85 28.89 7.54
N ALA A 21 -0.58 27.66 7.98
CA ALA A 21 0.43 26.79 7.36
C ALA A 21 0.31 25.31 7.80
N ALA A 22 -0.89 24.72 7.78
CA ALA A 22 -0.97 23.27 7.74
C ALA A 22 -0.61 22.85 6.30
N ALA A 23 0.62 22.42 6.06
CA ALA A 23 0.97 21.74 4.82
C ALA A 23 -0.01 20.56 4.65
N PRO A 24 -0.59 20.34 3.46
CA PRO A 24 -1.49 19.23 3.27
C PRO A 24 -0.72 17.95 3.60
N ALA A 25 -1.16 17.24 4.63
CA ALA A 25 -0.69 15.90 4.89
C ALA A 25 -1.01 15.08 3.62
N ALA A 26 0.01 14.67 2.89
CA ALA A 26 -0.18 13.78 1.75
C ALA A 26 -0.88 12.52 2.27
N ALA A 27 -2.08 12.25 1.77
CA ALA A 27 -2.86 11.10 2.21
C ALA A 27 -2.08 9.81 1.89
N GLU A 28 -1.70 9.08 2.95
CA GLU A 28 -1.08 7.78 2.85
C GLU A 28 -2.09 6.78 2.24
N THR A 29 -1.70 6.11 1.17
CA THR A 29 -2.53 5.09 0.51
C THR A 29 -2.03 3.71 0.90
N THR A 30 -2.90 2.91 1.51
CA THR A 30 -2.60 1.52 1.87
C THR A 30 -3.00 0.59 0.74
N LEU A 31 -2.03 -0.11 0.17
CA LEU A 31 -2.21 -1.15 -0.84
C LEU A 31 -2.35 -2.51 -0.17
N LYS A 32 -3.36 -3.28 -0.54
CA LYS A 32 -3.58 -4.65 -0.06
C LYS A 32 -2.83 -5.64 -0.95
N MET A 33 -1.89 -6.37 -0.37
CA MET A 33 -1.14 -7.43 -1.04
C MET A 33 -1.57 -8.80 -0.51
N ALA A 34 -2.03 -9.69 -1.39
CA ALA A 34 -2.45 -11.05 -1.02
C ALA A 34 -1.47 -12.12 -1.53
N TYR A 35 -1.29 -13.19 -0.76
CA TYR A 35 -0.55 -14.37 -1.25
C TYR A 35 -0.87 -15.65 -0.45
N ALA A 36 -0.68 -16.81 -1.08
CA ALA A 36 -1.11 -18.10 -0.54
C ALA A 36 -0.22 -18.64 0.59
N LEU A 37 1.09 -18.36 0.53
CA LEU A 37 2.08 -18.86 1.49
C LEU A 37 2.08 -18.08 2.81
N SER A 38 2.80 -18.58 3.82
CA SER A 38 2.97 -17.90 5.11
C SER A 38 3.85 -16.65 4.98
N ALA A 39 3.71 -15.73 5.95
CA ALA A 39 4.58 -14.54 6.04
C ALA A 39 6.07 -14.88 6.30
N SER A 40 6.36 -16.08 6.82
CA SER A 40 7.73 -16.59 7.00
C SER A 40 8.32 -17.24 5.75
N SER A 41 7.55 -17.36 4.68
CA SER A 41 8.00 -17.96 3.42
C SER A 41 8.81 -16.97 2.56
N HIS A 42 9.34 -17.46 1.44
CA HIS A 42 9.96 -16.61 0.44
C HIS A 42 9.00 -15.57 -0.16
N TYR A 43 7.68 -15.82 -0.19
CA TYR A 43 6.69 -14.81 -0.60
C TYR A 43 6.58 -13.70 0.44
N GLY A 44 6.58 -14.04 1.73
CA GLY A 44 6.58 -13.05 2.80
C GLY A 44 7.86 -12.21 2.80
N ALA A 45 9.02 -12.83 2.58
CA ALA A 45 10.29 -12.12 2.42
C ALA A 45 10.27 -11.15 1.21
N GLY A 46 9.73 -11.59 0.07
CA GLY A 46 9.55 -10.74 -1.11
C GLY A 46 8.55 -9.60 -0.88
N GLY A 47 7.42 -9.88 -0.25
CA GLY A 47 6.40 -8.90 0.12
C GLY A 47 6.95 -7.83 1.07
N GLU A 48 7.77 -8.22 2.05
CA GLU A 48 8.45 -7.30 2.97
C GLU A 48 9.47 -6.42 2.23
N ALA A 49 10.28 -7.01 1.35
CA ALA A 49 11.24 -6.26 0.53
C ALA A 49 10.54 -5.26 -0.40
N PHE A 50 9.43 -5.67 -1.03
CA PHE A 50 8.59 -4.80 -1.84
C PHE A 50 7.99 -3.66 -1.01
N SER A 51 7.43 -3.98 0.16
CA SER A 51 6.81 -3.00 1.06
C SER A 51 7.79 -1.89 1.44
N LYS A 52 9.00 -2.26 1.87
CA LYS A 52 10.07 -1.31 2.21
C LYS A 52 10.54 -0.48 1.02
N SER A 53 10.73 -1.11 -0.13
CA SER A 53 11.19 -0.42 -1.34
C SER A 53 10.16 0.57 -1.85
N LEU A 54 8.87 0.23 -1.80
CA LEU A 54 7.78 1.10 -2.20
C LEU A 54 7.62 2.27 -1.23
N GLU A 55 7.66 2.03 0.07
CA GLU A 55 7.56 3.10 1.07
C GLU A 55 8.71 4.11 0.91
N ALA A 56 9.95 3.62 0.76
CA ALA A 56 11.12 4.47 0.56
C ALA A 56 11.07 5.28 -0.75
N SER A 57 10.77 4.62 -1.88
CA SER A 57 10.71 5.28 -3.19
C SER A 57 9.54 6.25 -3.33
N SER A 58 8.41 5.95 -2.67
CA SER A 58 7.22 6.81 -2.68
C SER A 58 7.27 7.95 -1.65
N LYS A 59 8.33 8.03 -0.84
CA LYS A 59 8.46 8.99 0.29
C LYS A 59 7.29 8.85 1.27
N GLY A 60 6.89 7.62 1.59
CA GLY A 60 5.82 7.30 2.52
C GLY A 60 4.40 7.51 1.99
N LYS A 61 4.23 7.80 0.68
CA LYS A 61 2.89 7.95 0.09
C LYS A 61 2.13 6.62 0.02
N PHE A 62 2.83 5.52 -0.13
CA PHE A 62 2.25 4.18 -0.20
C PHE A 62 2.76 3.31 0.94
N LYS A 63 1.83 2.60 1.59
CA LYS A 63 2.13 1.48 2.50
C LYS A 63 1.49 0.22 1.98
N VAL A 64 2.10 -0.92 2.30
CA VAL A 64 1.60 -2.22 1.87
C VAL A 64 1.11 -2.99 3.10
N GLN A 65 -0.15 -3.40 3.06
CA GLN A 65 -0.74 -4.32 4.02
C GLN A 65 -0.75 -5.72 3.43
N GLN A 66 -0.01 -6.64 4.04
CA GLN A 66 0.12 -8.01 3.55
C GLN A 66 -0.95 -8.93 4.16
N PHE A 67 -1.55 -9.77 3.32
CA PHE A 67 -2.54 -10.79 3.66
C PHE A 67 -2.00 -12.16 3.24
N ALA A 68 -1.27 -12.80 4.17
CA ALA A 68 -0.65 -14.10 3.98
C ALA A 68 -1.62 -15.27 4.24
N ASN A 69 -1.18 -16.50 3.97
CA ASN A 69 -1.92 -17.74 4.24
C ASN A 69 -3.31 -17.78 3.58
N SER A 70 -3.43 -17.27 2.35
CA SER A 70 -4.70 -17.23 1.62
C SER A 70 -5.83 -16.53 2.39
N ALA A 71 -5.51 -15.54 3.23
CA ALA A 71 -6.49 -14.84 4.08
C ALA A 71 -7.60 -14.13 3.30
N LEU A 72 -7.39 -13.85 2.01
CA LEU A 72 -8.37 -13.24 1.11
C LEU A 72 -8.95 -14.22 0.07
N GLY A 73 -8.74 -15.53 0.25
CA GLY A 73 -9.21 -16.58 -0.66
C GLY A 73 -8.07 -17.30 -1.40
N GLY A 74 -8.45 -18.24 -2.27
CA GLY A 74 -7.51 -18.94 -3.15
C GLY A 74 -7.01 -18.03 -4.27
N GLU A 75 -6.00 -18.49 -5.02
CA GLU A 75 -5.34 -17.66 -6.03
C GLU A 75 -6.30 -17.24 -7.16
N ARG A 76 -7.31 -18.05 -7.49
CA ARG A 76 -8.35 -17.68 -8.46
C ARG A 76 -9.19 -16.50 -7.95
N GLU A 77 -9.67 -16.57 -6.71
CA GLU A 77 -10.46 -15.51 -6.09
C GLU A 77 -9.62 -14.23 -5.91
N VAL A 78 -8.32 -14.36 -5.61
CA VAL A 78 -7.40 -13.22 -5.53
C VAL A 78 -7.25 -12.54 -6.89
N ILE A 79 -7.12 -13.29 -8.00
CA ILE A 79 -7.04 -12.72 -9.35
C ILE A 79 -8.34 -11.97 -9.72
N GLU A 80 -9.50 -12.53 -9.38
CA GLU A 80 -10.78 -11.84 -9.55
C GLU A 80 -10.85 -10.55 -8.71
N GLY A 81 -10.33 -10.58 -7.48
CA GLY A 81 -10.20 -9.41 -6.61
C GLY A 81 -9.29 -8.32 -7.19
N LEU A 82 -8.20 -8.70 -7.87
CA LEU A 82 -7.35 -7.76 -8.61
C LEU A 82 -8.12 -7.09 -9.76
N GLN A 83 -8.90 -7.86 -10.54
CA GLN A 83 -9.70 -7.32 -11.64
C GLN A 83 -10.79 -6.35 -11.16
N LEU A 84 -11.38 -6.63 -10.00
CA LEU A 84 -12.39 -5.79 -9.37
C LEU A 84 -11.79 -4.60 -8.60
N GLY A 85 -10.48 -4.56 -8.39
CA GLY A 85 -9.79 -3.52 -7.61
C GLY A 85 -10.05 -3.60 -6.10
N THR A 86 -10.49 -4.75 -5.58
CA THR A 86 -10.66 -4.97 -4.14
C THR A 86 -9.37 -5.44 -3.46
N ILE A 87 -8.44 -5.96 -4.26
CA ILE A 87 -7.05 -6.28 -3.93
C ILE A 87 -6.16 -5.46 -4.88
N ASP A 88 -5.09 -4.87 -4.37
CA ASP A 88 -4.22 -3.97 -5.14
C ASP A 88 -2.99 -4.67 -5.72
N ALA A 89 -2.51 -5.72 -5.03
CA ALA A 89 -1.36 -6.51 -5.46
C ALA A 89 -1.47 -7.96 -4.99
N ALA A 90 -0.80 -8.87 -5.69
CA ALA A 90 -0.69 -10.26 -5.24
C ALA A 90 0.62 -10.91 -5.69
N ILE A 91 1.05 -11.93 -4.95
CA ILE A 91 2.07 -12.89 -5.40
C ILE A 91 1.33 -14.18 -5.73
N LEU A 92 1.45 -14.63 -6.99
CA LEU A 92 0.66 -15.72 -7.55
C LEU A 92 1.56 -16.76 -8.20
N SER A 93 1.10 -18.01 -8.21
CA SER A 93 1.68 -19.09 -9.01
C SER A 93 1.33 -18.93 -10.50
N THR A 94 2.22 -19.38 -11.38
CA THR A 94 1.96 -19.43 -12.83
C THR A 94 0.74 -20.29 -13.15
N GLY A 95 0.59 -21.43 -12.47
CA GLY A 95 -0.55 -22.34 -12.65
C GLY A 95 -1.92 -21.67 -12.42
N ALA A 96 -2.03 -20.77 -11.44
CA ALA A 96 -3.28 -20.04 -11.20
C ALA A 96 -3.65 -19.10 -12.36
N THR A 97 -2.65 -18.53 -13.04
CA THR A 97 -2.87 -17.58 -14.14
C THR A 97 -3.40 -18.22 -15.42
N LEU A 98 -3.21 -19.53 -15.62
CA LEU A 98 -3.64 -20.25 -16.83
C LEU A 98 -5.14 -20.16 -17.11
N ASN A 99 -5.93 -20.07 -16.05
CA ASN A 99 -7.40 -19.95 -16.16
C ASN A 99 -7.83 -18.60 -16.75
N PHE A 100 -6.94 -17.60 -16.74
CA PHE A 100 -7.23 -16.22 -17.15
C PHE A 100 -6.43 -15.80 -18.38
N VAL A 101 -5.15 -16.19 -18.45
CA VAL A 101 -4.22 -15.87 -19.54
C VAL A 101 -3.52 -17.16 -19.98
N PRO A 102 -4.13 -17.96 -20.87
CA PRO A 102 -3.60 -19.28 -21.27
C PRO A 102 -2.15 -19.26 -21.79
N GLN A 103 -1.71 -18.12 -22.34
CA GLN A 103 -0.36 -17.93 -22.86
C GLN A 103 0.72 -18.02 -21.77
N THR A 104 0.40 -17.81 -20.49
CA THR A 104 1.37 -17.99 -19.39
C THR A 104 1.78 -19.45 -19.21
N GLY A 105 1.04 -20.40 -19.78
CA GLY A 105 1.38 -21.84 -19.77
C GLY A 105 2.65 -22.20 -20.51
N VAL A 106 3.23 -21.27 -21.28
CA VAL A 106 4.59 -21.43 -21.79
C VAL A 106 5.59 -21.66 -20.65
N PHE A 107 5.39 -21.05 -19.47
CA PHE A 107 6.30 -21.21 -18.33
C PHE A 107 6.14 -22.54 -17.58
N ASP A 108 5.04 -23.26 -17.80
CA ASP A 108 4.72 -24.52 -17.11
C ASP A 108 5.05 -25.77 -17.96
N ILE A 109 5.75 -25.60 -19.09
CA ILE A 109 6.18 -26.71 -19.95
C ILE A 109 7.26 -27.53 -19.23
N PRO A 110 7.09 -28.86 -19.05
CA PRO A 110 8.08 -29.69 -18.40
C PRO A 110 9.47 -29.60 -19.07
N PHE A 111 10.52 -29.45 -18.26
CA PHE A 111 11.93 -29.35 -18.68
C PHE A 111 12.29 -28.14 -19.55
N LEU A 112 11.44 -27.10 -19.60
CA LEU A 112 11.74 -25.88 -20.37
C LEU A 112 12.90 -25.07 -19.78
N MET A 113 12.95 -24.93 -18.46
CA MET A 113 13.98 -24.17 -17.74
C MET A 113 15.16 -25.09 -17.37
N ARG A 114 16.39 -24.58 -17.50
CA ARG A 114 17.65 -25.28 -17.20
C ARG A 114 18.28 -24.81 -15.90
#